data_AF-D7DXN5-F1
#
_entry.id   AF-D7DXN5-F1
#
_cell.length_a   1.000
_cell.length_b   1.000
_cell.length_c   1.000
_cell.angle_alpha   90.00
_cell.angle_beta   90.00
_cell.angle_gamma   90.00
#
_symmetry.space_group_name_H-M   'P 1'
#
loop_
_entity.id
_entity.type
_entity.pdbx_description
1 polymer ?
#
loop_
_entity_poly.entity_id
_entity_poly.type
_entity_poly.pdbx_seq_one_letter_code
_entity_poly.pdbx_strand_id
1 'polypeptide(L)' 'MRNYIFQRDKYQCQSCGKTSQEANLSIDHIIPLSRGRKNDISNLQTLCLTSNQRKTDKIDHRFHRHFEI' A
#
# COMPACT_ATOMS: atom_id res chain seq x y z
N MET A 1 10.46 -7.78 5.96
CA MET A 1 9.89 -6.86 4.92
C MET A 1 8.43 -6.51 5.19
N ARG A 2 7.49 -7.47 5.22
CA ARG A 2 6.05 -7.18 5.45
C ARG A 2 5.76 -6.47 6.78
N ASN A 3 6.36 -6.92 7.88
CA ASN A 3 6.14 -6.32 9.22
C ASN A 3 6.58 -4.85 9.27
N TYR A 4 7.69 -4.50 8.60
CA TYR A 4 8.15 -3.11 8.51
C TYR A 4 7.11 -2.21 7.83
N ILE A 5 6.51 -2.67 6.74
CA ILE A 5 5.51 -1.90 5.98
C ILE A 5 4.25 -1.72 6.83
N PHE A 6 3.78 -2.77 7.50
CA PHE A 6 2.65 -2.65 8.41
C PHE A 6 2.95 -1.71 9.58
N GLN A 7 4.14 -1.78 10.17
CA GLN A 7 4.52 -0.90 11.28
C GLN A 7 4.65 0.56 10.83
N ARG A 8 5.28 0.83 9.68
CA ARG A 8 5.36 2.15 9.04
C ARG A 8 3.97 2.74 8.81
N ASP A 9 3.07 1.90 8.30
CA ASP A 9 1.69 2.26 7.97
C ASP A 9 0.76 2.18 9.19
N LYS A 10 1.31 1.99 10.40
CA LYS A 10 0.59 1.90 11.68
C LYS A 10 -0.53 0.86 11.70
N TYR A 11 -0.37 -0.23 10.95
CA TYR A 11 -1.38 -1.26 10.77
C TYR A 11 -2.72 -0.69 10.29
N GLN A 12 -2.65 0.31 9.41
CA GLN A 12 -3.79 1.00 8.83
C GLN A 12 -3.72 1.05 7.31
N CYS A 13 -4.88 0.95 6.68
CA CYS A 13 -5.04 1.16 5.25
C CYS A 13 -4.65 2.60 4.89
N GLN A 14 -3.63 2.78 4.05
CA GLN A 14 -3.16 4.10 3.63
C GLN A 14 -4.17 4.86 2.75
N SER A 15 -5.19 4.18 2.21
CA SER A 15 -6.26 4.80 1.41
C SER A 15 -7.44 5.33 2.23
N CYS A 16 -7.82 4.62 3.29
CA CYS A 16 -9.07 4.89 4.02
C CYS A 16 -8.95 4.89 5.54
N GLY A 17 -7.77 4.64 6.10
CA GLY A 17 -7.50 4.68 7.55
C GLY A 17 -7.95 3.46 8.35
N LYS A 18 -8.72 2.52 7.76
CA LYS A 18 -9.18 1.31 8.47
C LYS A 18 -8.03 0.51 9.04
N THR A 19 -8.16 0.10 10.30
CA THR A 19 -7.21 -0.74 11.03
C THR A 19 -7.37 -2.22 10.69
N SER A 20 -6.43 -3.05 11.14
CA SER A 20 -6.52 -4.52 11.02
C SER A 20 -7.71 -5.14 11.76
N GLN A 21 -8.35 -4.40 12.68
CA GLN A 21 -9.56 -4.85 13.36
C GLN A 21 -10.82 -4.58 12.52
N GLU A 22 -10.79 -3.56 11.66
CA GLU A 22 -11.93 -3.12 10.85
C GLU A 22 -11.93 -3.73 9.43
N ALA A 23 -10.76 -4.16 8.94
CA ALA A 23 -10.63 -4.77 7.62
C ALA A 23 -9.40 -5.66 7.51
N ASN A 24 -9.47 -6.62 6.59
CA ASN A 24 -8.30 -7.40 6.18
C ASN A 24 -7.32 -6.52 5.41
N LEU A 25 -6.13 -6.35 5.98
CA LEU A 25 -5.04 -5.55 5.41
C LEU A 25 -4.09 -6.44 4.61
N SER A 26 -3.66 -5.92 3.47
CA SER A 26 -2.70 -6.52 2.56
C SER A 26 -1.68 -5.50 2.11
N ILE A 27 -0.49 -5.96 1.75
CA ILE A 27 0.54 -5.10 1.16
C ILE A 27 0.35 -5.11 -0.35
N ASP A 28 0.26 -3.92 -0.94
CA ASP A 28 0.08 -3.69 -2.37
C ASP A 28 1.12 -2.70 -2.91
N HIS A 29 1.34 -2.72 -4.22
CA HIS A 29 2.26 -1.79 -4.89
C HIS A 29 1.59 -0.46 -5.18
N ILE A 30 2.20 0.64 -4.72
CA ILE A 30 1.80 2.01 -5.06
C ILE A 30 1.77 2.19 -6.59
N ILE A 31 2.89 1.87 -7.25
CA ILE A 31 3.01 1.84 -8.71
C ILE A 31 2.97 0.38 -9.17
N PRO A 32 2.04 -0.02 -10.06
CA PRO A 32 1.91 -1.38 -10.55
C PRO A 32 3.20 -1.94 -11.16
N LEU A 33 3.45 -3.24 -10.95
CA LEU A 33 4.60 -3.96 -11.53
C LEU A 33 4.61 -3.91 -13.07
N SER A 34 3.43 -3.84 -13.70
CA SER A 34 3.28 -3.71 -15.16
C SER A 34 3.97 -2.48 -15.75
N ARG A 35 4.30 -1.48 -14.93
CA ARG A 35 5.06 -0.28 -15.34
C ARG A 35 6.57 -0.39 -15.10
N GLY A 36 7.10 -1.62 -14.97
CA GLY A 36 8.54 -1.89 -14.91
C GLY A 36 9.22 -1.48 -13.59
N ARG A 37 8.46 -1.34 -12.50
CA ARG A 37 9.00 -0.94 -11.18
C ARG A 37 9.43 -2.16 -10.37
N LYS A 38 10.53 -2.01 -9.62
CA LYS A 38 11.07 -3.02 -8.70
C LYS A 38 10.20 -3.14 -7.44
N ASN A 39 10.33 -4.28 -6.75
CA ASN A 39 9.79 -4.55 -5.41
C ASN A 39 10.51 -3.73 -4.32
N ASP A 40 10.63 -2.43 -4.52
CA ASP A 40 11.20 -1.52 -3.52
C ASP A 40 10.22 -1.32 -2.38
N ILE A 41 10.72 -1.28 -1.13
CA ILE A 41 9.90 -1.01 0.06
C ILE A 41 9.19 0.35 -0.06
N SER A 42 9.83 1.33 -0.70
CA SER A 42 9.24 2.65 -0.99
C SER A 42 8.03 2.59 -1.93
N ASN A 43 7.87 1.50 -2.69
CA ASN A 43 6.76 1.25 -3.60
C ASN A 43 5.66 0.36 -3.01
N LEU A 44 5.80 -0.06 -1.75
CA LEU A 44 4.83 -0.90 -1.06
C LEU A 44 4.03 -0.07 -0.07
N GLN A 45 2.75 -0.40 0.09
CA GLN A 45 1.83 0.23 1.03
C GLN A 45 0.82 -0.78 1.57
N THR A 46 0.26 -0.49 2.73
CA THR A 46 -0.82 -1.24 3.35
C THR A 46 -2.16 -0.77 2.84
N LEU A 47 -2.93 -1.66 2.22
CA LEU A 47 -4.30 -1.41 1.78
C LEU A 47 -5.26 -2.48 2.31
N CYS A 48 -6.48 -2.08 2.66
CA CYS A 48 -7.55 -3.02 2.90
C CYS A 48 -8.05 -3.65 1.60
N LEU A 49 -8.64 -4.84 1.67
CA LEU A 49 -9.15 -5.56 0.50
C LEU A 49 -10.03 -4.67 -0.41
N THR A 50 -10.96 -3.90 0.17
CA THR A 50 -11.86 -3.01 -0.56
C THR A 50 -11.10 -1.90 -1.31
N SER A 51 -10.11 -1.28 -0.66
CA SER A 51 -9.31 -0.22 -1.29
C SER A 51 -8.40 -0.79 -2.36
N ASN A 52 -7.84 -1.97 -2.13
CA ASN A 52 -7.00 -2.67 -3.09
C ASN A 52 -7.79 -3.01 -4.37
N GLN A 53 -9.01 -3.55 -4.22
CA GLN A 53 -9.90 -3.83 -5.35
C GLN A 53 -10.27 -2.56 -6.13
N ARG A 54 -10.55 -1.45 -5.42
CA ARG A 54 -10.85 -0.14 -6.04
C ARG A 54 -9.68 0.45 -6.82
N LYS A 55 -8.45 0.21 -6.36
CA LYS A 55 -7.22 0.67 -7.03
C LYS A 55 -6.96 -0.13 -8.31
N THR A 56 -7.18 -1.45 -8.27
CA THR A 56 -6.92 -2.34 -9.41
C THR A 56 -5.48 -2.14 -9.94
N ASP A 57 -5.28 -2.04 -11.25
CA ASP A 57 -4.01 -1.75 -11.93
C ASP A 57 -3.77 -0.25 -12.16
N LYS A 58 -4.58 0.63 -11.58
CA LYS A 58 -4.43 2.08 -11.72
C LYS A 58 -3.43 2.62 -10.70
N ILE A 59 -2.71 3.66 -11.11
CA ILE A 59 -1.98 4.49 -10.15
C ILE A 59 -3.02 5.37 -9.46
N ASP A 60 -3.15 5.21 -8.16
CA ASP A 60 -3.90 6.16 -7.36
C ASP A 60 -2.95 7.29 -6.97
N HIS A 61 -3.20 8.47 -7.53
CA HIS A 61 -2.37 9.67 -7.38
C HIS A 61 -2.30 10.18 -5.93
N ARG A 62 -3.16 9.67 -5.03
CA ARG A 62 -3.07 9.97 -3.59
C ARG A 62 -1.87 9.27 -2.94
N PHE A 63 -1.31 8.24 -3.57
CA PHE A 63 -0.16 7.51 -3.06
C PHE A 63 1.12 7.91 -3.79
N HIS A 64 2.09 8.36 -3.02
CA HIS A 64 3.44 8.64 -3.49
C HIS A 64 4.41 7.61 -2.89
N ARG A 65 5.46 7.28 -3.63
CA ARG A 65 6.54 6.46 -3.09
C ARG A 65 7.11 7.15 -1.86
N HIS A 66 7.25 6.40 -0.76
CA HIS A 66 7.92 6.87 0.44
C HIS A 66 9.42 6.73 0.21
N PHE A 67 10.01 7.71 -0.48
CA PHE A 67 11.45 7.91 -0.44
C PHE A 67 11.74 8.51 0.93
N GLU A 68 12.30 7.71 1.83
CA GLU A 68 12.86 8.26 3.07
C GLU A 68 13.85 9.36 2.69
N ILE A 69 13.68 10.53 3.31
CA ILE A 69 14.63 11.65 3.25
C ILE A 69 15.80 11.28 4.16
#